data_AF-A0A973DA88-F1
#
_entry.id   AF-A0A973DA88-F1
#
_cell.length_a   1.000
_cell.length_b   1.000
_cell.length_c   1.000
_cell.angle_alpha   90.00
_cell.angle_beta   90.00
_cell.angle_gamma   90.00
#
_symmetry.space_group_name_H-M   'P 1'
#
loop_
_entity.id
_entity.type
_entity.pdbx_description
1 polymer ?
#
loop_
_entity_poly.entity_id
_entity_poly.type
_entity_poly.pdbx_seq_one_letter_code
_entity_poly.pdbx_strand_id
1 'polypeptide(L)'
;MSAAIALAAGPAVINNICVKNKSTNRAKILEYEEMAKELPQVEIPVSHYIYGGMYGREITIPKGTVITGQLYKFDHLDVMVSGDITVSTDTGETKRLTGFNLFKGMAGKKRAGYAHEDTHWVTFHAFDGDSGEEIQKYITAETFTELENFHAEINRADYFNFVSEIGMNQEEITAQVENKDDMIFDEIENVFVGDSAITGKGLLSYLTIKIGDVICQARIGDKRTIAGRYTNHAVFPNAEIKVTNDGADLIAIRDIEENEEITVNYRDVIKNRFIEGDLLCQE
;
A
#
# COMPACT_ATOMS: atom_id res chain seq x y z
N MET A 1 17.18 3.79 11.76
CA MET A 1 16.56 3.56 13.09
C MET A 1 15.64 4.73 13.41
N SER A 2 14.32 4.63 13.20
CA SER A 2 13.37 5.57 13.81
C SER A 2 13.05 5.01 15.19
N ALA A 3 13.81 5.49 16.17
CA ALA A 3 13.68 5.13 17.57
C ALA A 3 12.28 5.47 18.08
N ALA A 4 11.84 4.76 19.11
CA ALA A 4 10.72 5.22 19.91
C ALA A 4 11.13 6.50 20.62
N ILE A 5 10.22 7.47 20.65
CA ILE A 5 10.56 8.81 21.10
C ILE A 5 9.60 9.23 22.19
N ALA A 6 10.01 9.09 23.45
CA ALA A 6 9.10 9.26 24.58
C ALA A 6 8.87 10.74 24.94
N LEU A 7 7.60 11.11 25.12
CA LEU A 7 7.16 12.32 25.81
C LEU A 7 6.63 11.93 27.18
N ALA A 8 7.11 12.59 28.23
CA ALA A 8 6.32 12.76 29.46
C ALA A 8 5.17 13.79 29.25
N ALA A 9 4.52 13.77 28.08
CA ALA A 9 3.31 14.54 27.80
C ALA A 9 2.14 13.59 27.62
N GLY A 10 1.02 13.95 28.22
CA GLY A 10 -0.15 13.10 28.30
C GLY A 10 -0.87 12.85 26.96
N PRO A 11 -2.04 12.20 27.00
CA PRO A 11 -2.81 11.74 25.84
C PRO A 11 -3.13 12.80 24.77
N ALA A 12 -3.04 14.09 25.11
CA ALA A 12 -3.36 15.21 24.24
C ALA A 12 -2.49 15.28 22.97
N VAL A 13 -1.27 14.76 22.99
CA VAL A 13 -0.35 14.84 21.85
C VAL A 13 -0.79 13.95 20.69
N ILE A 14 -1.31 12.75 20.95
CA ILE A 14 -1.75 11.83 19.88
C ILE A 14 -3.00 12.33 19.16
N ASN A 15 -3.91 12.97 19.89
CA ASN A 15 -5.15 13.47 19.31
C ASN A 15 -4.90 14.52 18.21
N ASN A 16 -3.74 15.19 18.19
CA ASN A 16 -3.38 16.16 17.16
C ASN A 16 -2.88 15.51 15.84
N ILE A 17 -2.44 14.25 15.89
CA ILE A 17 -1.84 13.52 14.76
C ILE A 17 -2.92 12.95 13.83
N CYS A 18 -4.11 12.67 14.34
CA CYS A 18 -5.12 11.91 13.61
C CYS A 18 -5.99 12.83 12.71
N VAL A 19 -5.98 12.56 11.39
CA VAL A 19 -6.78 13.30 10.38
C VAL A 19 -7.43 12.33 9.39
N LYS A 20 -8.48 12.77 8.70
CA LYS A 20 -9.26 11.91 7.80
C LYS A 20 -8.65 11.66 6.41
N ASN A 21 -7.50 12.25 6.07
CA ASN A 21 -6.88 12.17 4.75
C ASN A 21 -5.48 11.53 4.83
N LYS A 22 -5.12 10.61 3.91
CA LYS A 22 -3.85 9.85 3.92
C LYS A 22 -2.63 10.75 3.72
N SER A 23 -2.64 11.65 2.73
CA SER A 23 -1.52 12.59 2.50
C SER A 23 -1.32 13.51 3.70
N THR A 24 -2.42 13.99 4.27
CA THR A 24 -2.40 14.80 5.49
C THR A 24 -1.93 13.99 6.71
N ASN A 25 -2.32 12.72 6.83
CA ASN A 25 -1.85 11.81 7.88
C ASN A 25 -0.37 11.52 7.77
N ARG A 26 0.15 11.30 6.56
CA ARG A 26 1.59 11.13 6.33
C ARG A 26 2.34 12.38 6.78
N ALA A 27 1.92 13.56 6.36
CA ALA A 27 2.53 14.82 6.77
C ALA A 27 2.51 15.00 8.29
N LYS A 28 1.36 14.76 8.95
CA LYS A 28 1.25 14.87 10.40
C LYS A 28 2.08 13.85 11.17
N ILE A 29 2.20 12.62 10.68
CA ILE A 29 3.10 11.63 11.29
C ILE A 29 4.56 12.09 11.17
N LEU A 30 4.96 12.67 10.04
CA LEU A 30 6.32 13.19 9.88
C LEU A 30 6.57 14.41 10.79
N GLU A 31 5.62 15.34 10.88
CA GLU A 31 5.68 16.46 11.84
C GLU A 31 5.80 15.96 13.27
N TYR A 32 5.06 14.91 13.61
CA TYR A 32 5.14 14.27 14.91
C TYR A 32 6.52 13.64 15.16
N GLU A 33 7.11 12.97 14.17
CA GLU A 33 8.46 12.40 14.28
C GLU A 33 9.51 13.50 14.47
N GLU A 34 9.42 14.62 13.75
CA GLU A 34 10.35 15.75 13.93
C GLU A 34 10.23 16.38 15.30
N MET A 35 9.00 16.68 15.75
CA MET A 35 8.75 17.17 17.11
C MET A 35 9.29 16.19 18.14
N ALA A 36 9.10 14.89 17.90
CA ALA A 36 9.50 13.90 18.86
C ALA A 36 11.03 13.85 19.00
N LYS A 37 11.81 13.96 17.93
CA LYS A 37 13.29 13.96 17.97
C LYS A 37 13.91 14.98 18.95
N GLU A 38 13.19 16.06 19.27
CA GLU A 38 13.65 17.10 20.21
C GLU A 38 13.55 16.68 21.70
N LEU A 39 13.02 15.50 21.99
CA LEU A 39 12.74 15.00 23.34
C LEU A 39 13.80 14.02 23.85
N PRO A 40 13.78 13.68 25.15
CA PRO A 40 14.58 12.57 25.68
C PRO A 40 14.26 11.25 24.96
N GLN A 41 15.29 10.64 24.37
CA GLN A 41 15.15 9.39 23.63
C GLN A 41 15.15 8.20 24.59
N VAL A 42 14.32 7.20 24.30
CA VAL A 42 14.27 5.93 25.04
C VAL A 42 14.68 4.81 24.11
N GLU A 43 15.68 4.03 24.52
CA GLU A 43 16.07 2.83 23.78
C GLU A 43 15.00 1.75 23.94
N ILE A 44 14.55 1.18 22.82
CA ILE A 44 13.67 0.01 22.81
C ILE A 44 14.44 -1.11 22.10
N PRO A 45 15.05 -2.03 22.87
CA PRO A 45 15.70 -3.20 22.32
C PRO A 45 14.73 -4.03 21.49
N VAL A 46 15.22 -4.57 20.39
CA VAL A 46 14.48 -5.44 19.49
C VAL A 46 14.97 -6.87 19.67
N SER A 47 14.05 -7.80 19.92
CA SER A 47 14.34 -9.24 19.83
C SER A 47 13.86 -9.77 18.49
N HIS A 48 14.76 -10.47 17.80
CA HIS A 48 14.50 -11.06 16.49
C HIS A 48 14.32 -12.56 16.62
N TYR A 49 13.28 -13.09 15.99
CA TYR A 49 12.99 -14.51 15.90
C TYR A 49 12.88 -14.91 14.44
N ILE A 50 13.61 -15.94 14.02
CA ILE A 50 13.50 -16.48 12.66
C ILE A 50 13.25 -17.97 12.80
N TYR A 51 12.08 -18.41 12.36
CA TYR A 51 11.70 -19.82 12.46
C TYR A 51 10.57 -20.15 11.51
N GLY A 52 10.67 -21.30 10.84
CA GLY A 52 9.57 -21.84 10.02
C GLY A 52 9.13 -20.94 8.87
N GLY A 53 10.08 -20.24 8.24
CA GLY A 53 9.80 -19.31 7.15
C GLY A 53 9.15 -18.00 7.60
N MET A 54 9.22 -17.67 8.89
CA MET A 54 8.67 -16.46 9.47
C MET A 54 9.72 -15.69 10.25
N TYR A 55 9.57 -14.37 10.22
CA TYR A 55 10.33 -13.41 10.99
C TYR A 55 9.42 -12.76 12.03
N GLY A 56 9.81 -12.85 13.30
CA GLY A 56 9.17 -12.19 14.43
C GLY A 56 10.06 -11.07 14.98
N ARG A 57 9.46 -9.92 15.24
CA ARG A 57 10.08 -8.75 15.89
C ARG A 57 9.34 -8.45 17.18
N GLU A 58 9.98 -8.63 18.32
CA GLU A 58 9.41 -8.31 19.63
C GLU A 58 10.05 -7.06 20.22
N ILE A 59 9.20 -6.21 20.81
CA ILE A 59 9.59 -5.04 21.58
C ILE A 59 8.72 -4.90 22.85
N THR A 60 9.26 -4.18 23.84
CA THR A 60 8.48 -3.67 24.97
C THR A 60 8.53 -2.14 24.94
N ILE A 61 7.36 -1.51 24.88
CA ILE A 61 7.19 -0.06 24.88
C ILE A 61 6.96 0.38 26.32
N PRO A 62 7.91 1.08 26.97
CA PRO A 62 7.76 1.47 28.37
C PRO A 62 6.59 2.44 28.58
N LYS A 63 5.97 2.39 29.75
CA LYS A 63 4.96 3.36 30.19
C LYS A 63 5.42 4.81 29.99
N GLY A 64 4.51 5.65 29.51
CA GLY A 64 4.78 7.05 29.20
C GLY A 64 5.54 7.27 27.89
N THR A 65 5.76 6.23 27.11
CA THR A 65 6.46 6.34 25.83
C THR A 65 5.51 6.68 24.71
N VAL A 66 5.85 7.73 23.97
CA VAL A 66 5.38 8.00 22.62
C VAL A 66 6.23 7.18 21.63
N ILE A 67 5.60 6.62 20.60
CA ILE A 67 6.30 5.82 19.59
C ILE A 67 5.67 6.01 18.21
N THR A 68 6.49 5.92 17.16
CA THR A 68 6.02 5.68 15.79
C THR A 68 6.41 4.29 15.33
N GLY A 69 5.50 3.63 14.61
CA GLY A 69 5.78 2.34 13.97
C GLY A 69 6.73 2.48 12.79
N GLN A 70 7.29 1.36 12.34
CA GLN A 70 8.08 1.33 11.10
C GLN A 70 7.16 1.39 9.88
N LEU A 71 7.68 1.90 8.76
CA LEU A 71 6.99 1.87 7.49
C LEU A 71 7.31 0.55 6.79
N TYR A 72 6.40 -0.41 6.83
CA TYR A 72 6.61 -1.73 6.23
C TYR A 72 6.28 -1.75 4.74
N LYS A 73 7.09 -2.48 3.96
CA LYS A 73 6.92 -2.74 2.52
C LYS A 73 5.92 -3.86 2.24
N PHE A 74 5.65 -4.72 3.22
CA PHE A 74 4.79 -5.89 3.09
C PHE A 74 3.74 -5.95 4.20
N ASP A 75 2.63 -6.63 3.91
CA ASP A 75 1.61 -6.96 4.90
C ASP A 75 2.20 -7.87 6.01
N HIS A 76 1.64 -7.73 7.21
CA HIS A 76 2.14 -8.39 8.41
C HIS A 76 1.04 -8.61 9.45
N LEU A 77 1.36 -9.34 10.50
CA LEU A 77 0.52 -9.45 11.69
C LEU A 77 1.16 -8.69 12.84
N ASP A 78 0.39 -7.86 13.50
CA ASP A 78 0.79 -7.18 14.74
C ASP A 78 0.01 -7.76 15.91
N VAL A 79 0.73 -8.09 16.98
CA VAL A 79 0.18 -8.65 18.20
C VAL A 79 0.62 -7.79 19.38
N MET A 80 -0.33 -7.11 20.01
CA MET A 80 -0.15 -6.59 21.35
C MET A 80 -0.40 -7.74 22.32
N VAL A 81 0.63 -8.24 22.97
CA VAL A 81 0.53 -9.39 23.89
C VAL A 81 -0.10 -8.96 25.22
N SER A 82 0.31 -7.80 25.73
CA SER A 82 -0.25 -7.16 26.93
C SER A 82 0.09 -5.67 26.95
N GLY A 83 -0.61 -4.89 27.79
CA GLY A 83 -0.34 -3.47 28.02
C GLY A 83 -1.59 -2.59 27.97
N ASP A 84 -1.37 -1.29 27.88
CA ASP A 84 -2.39 -0.24 27.70
C ASP A 84 -1.79 0.87 26.83
N ILE A 85 -2.31 1.08 25.62
CA ILE A 85 -1.75 2.00 24.63
C ILE A 85 -2.87 2.70 23.84
N THR A 86 -2.71 3.99 23.58
CA THR A 86 -3.52 4.69 22.56
C THR A 86 -2.75 4.74 21.25
N VAL A 87 -3.37 4.32 20.15
CA VAL A 87 -2.77 4.35 18.80
C VAL A 87 -3.57 5.21 17.83
N SER A 88 -2.90 5.83 16.87
CA SER A 88 -3.54 6.48 15.73
C SER A 88 -4.10 5.44 14.76
N THR A 89 -5.27 5.70 14.19
CA THR A 89 -5.89 4.85 13.17
C THR A 89 -5.88 5.51 11.81
N ASP A 90 -6.07 4.71 10.76
CA ASP A 90 -6.11 5.18 9.37
C ASP A 90 -7.35 6.03 9.07
N THR A 91 -8.37 6.02 9.95
CA THR A 91 -9.61 6.81 9.82
C THR A 91 -9.50 8.22 10.40
N GLY A 92 -8.35 8.58 10.95
CA GLY A 92 -8.16 9.88 11.60
C GLY A 92 -8.73 9.95 13.01
N GLU A 93 -8.92 8.81 13.66
CA GLU A 93 -9.30 8.71 15.07
C GLU A 93 -8.19 8.02 15.89
N THR A 94 -8.18 8.24 17.20
CA THR A 94 -7.36 7.47 18.12
C THR A 94 -8.15 6.30 18.68
N LYS A 95 -7.46 5.19 18.97
CA LYS A 95 -8.07 4.03 19.62
C LYS A 95 -7.23 3.62 20.82
N ARG A 96 -7.86 3.49 21.99
CA ARG A 96 -7.23 2.90 23.17
C ARG A 96 -7.36 1.38 23.12
N LEU A 97 -6.25 0.69 23.35
CA LEU A 97 -6.10 -0.75 23.32
C LEU A 97 -5.59 -1.20 24.68
N THR A 98 -6.15 -2.28 25.21
CA THR A 98 -5.72 -2.87 26.50
C THR A 98 -5.62 -4.38 26.36
N GLY A 99 -4.70 -5.00 27.11
CA GLY A 99 -4.51 -6.45 27.10
C GLY A 99 -4.08 -6.99 25.74
N PHE A 100 -4.63 -8.14 25.34
CA PHE A 100 -4.30 -8.81 24.09
C PHE A 100 -5.05 -8.20 22.90
N ASN A 101 -4.35 -7.88 21.82
CA ASN A 101 -4.96 -7.47 20.56
C ASN A 101 -4.18 -8.05 19.36
N LEU A 102 -4.90 -8.44 18.30
CA LEU A 102 -4.34 -8.97 17.05
C LEU A 102 -4.84 -8.13 15.87
N PHE A 103 -3.91 -7.70 15.02
CA PHE A 103 -4.19 -6.83 13.89
C PHE A 103 -3.59 -7.37 12.59
N LYS A 104 -4.29 -7.10 11.49
CA LYS A 104 -3.72 -7.17 10.15
C LYS A 104 -3.02 -5.84 9.87
N GLY A 105 -1.70 -5.87 9.74
CA GLY A 105 -0.88 -4.74 9.34
C GLY A 105 -0.83 -4.67 7.81
N MET A 106 -1.25 -3.54 7.25
CA MET A 106 -1.18 -3.31 5.80
C MET A 106 0.11 -2.60 5.44
N ALA A 107 0.72 -2.99 4.31
CA ALA A 107 1.89 -2.34 3.75
C ALA A 107 1.67 -0.81 3.57
N GLY A 108 2.74 -0.05 3.78
CA GLY A 108 2.74 1.40 3.63
C GLY A 108 1.97 2.19 4.69
N LYS A 109 1.48 1.53 5.74
CA LYS A 109 0.88 2.19 6.90
C LYS A 109 1.95 2.51 7.94
N LYS A 110 1.81 3.66 8.59
CA LYS A 110 2.62 4.12 9.71
C LYS A 110 1.68 4.67 10.77
N ARG A 111 1.94 4.40 12.05
CA ARG A 111 1.05 4.78 13.17
C ARG A 111 1.86 5.36 14.32
N ALA A 112 1.25 6.28 15.05
CA ALA A 112 1.74 6.81 16.32
C ALA A 112 1.04 6.12 17.50
N GLY A 113 1.73 5.99 18.63
CA GLY A 113 1.21 5.37 19.85
C GLY A 113 1.72 6.02 21.12
N TYR A 114 0.96 5.92 22.21
CA TYR A 114 1.32 6.38 23.56
C TYR A 114 0.96 5.31 24.57
N ALA A 115 1.98 4.77 25.21
CA ALA A 115 1.85 3.72 26.21
C ALA A 115 1.42 4.31 27.56
N HIS A 116 0.24 3.93 28.05
CA HIS A 116 -0.24 4.23 29.41
C HIS A 116 0.35 3.25 30.44
N GLU A 117 0.77 2.07 29.99
CA GLU A 117 1.50 1.03 30.73
C GLU A 117 2.54 0.35 29.82
N ASP A 118 3.49 -0.39 30.41
CA ASP A 118 4.43 -1.19 29.64
C ASP A 118 3.66 -2.11 28.68
N THR A 119 3.96 -1.97 27.38
CA THR A 119 3.19 -2.61 26.31
C THR A 119 4.08 -3.52 25.50
N HIS A 120 3.76 -4.82 25.50
CA HIS A 120 4.51 -5.86 24.81
C HIS A 120 3.92 -6.08 23.42
N TRP A 121 4.77 -5.97 22.39
CA TRP A 121 4.34 -6.00 21.00
C TRP A 121 5.21 -6.95 20.17
N VAL A 122 4.57 -7.78 19.37
CA VAL A 122 5.25 -8.69 18.44
C VAL A 122 4.68 -8.48 17.03
N THR A 123 5.57 -8.22 16.07
CA THR A 123 5.23 -8.12 14.65
C THR A 123 5.74 -9.36 13.92
N PHE A 124 4.90 -10.01 13.12
CA PHE A 124 5.25 -11.20 12.33
C PHE A 124 5.16 -10.92 10.83
N HIS A 125 6.19 -11.36 10.10
CA HIS A 125 6.23 -11.37 8.65
C HIS A 125 6.46 -12.80 8.15
N ALA A 126 5.82 -13.16 7.04
CA ALA A 126 6.11 -14.39 6.29
C ALA A 126 7.40 -14.18 5.47
N PHE A 127 8.52 -14.08 6.16
CA PHE A 127 9.84 -13.80 5.62
C PHE A 127 10.89 -14.67 6.32
N ASP A 128 11.88 -15.14 5.58
CA ASP A 128 12.96 -15.97 6.09
C ASP A 128 14.32 -15.35 5.77
N GLY A 129 15.37 -15.80 6.47
CA GLY A 129 16.73 -15.34 6.24
C GLY A 129 17.67 -15.63 7.42
N ASP A 130 18.92 -15.20 7.30
CA ASP A 130 19.95 -15.54 8.29
C ASP A 130 20.16 -14.45 9.36
N SER A 131 19.62 -13.24 9.14
CA SER A 131 19.81 -12.09 10.02
C SER A 131 18.52 -11.28 10.19
N GLY A 132 18.08 -11.14 11.45
CA GLY A 132 16.88 -10.36 11.77
C GLY A 132 17.03 -8.89 11.43
N GLU A 133 18.24 -8.33 11.56
CA GLU A 133 18.54 -6.94 11.22
C GLU A 133 18.45 -6.72 9.70
N GLU A 134 18.97 -7.65 8.90
CA GLU A 134 18.91 -7.57 7.44
C GLU A 134 17.47 -7.73 6.94
N ILE A 135 16.73 -8.69 7.50
CA ILE A 135 15.30 -8.86 7.21
C ILE A 135 14.54 -7.58 7.56
N GLN A 136 14.74 -7.03 8.76
CA GLN A 136 14.07 -5.80 9.19
C GLN A 136 14.37 -4.63 8.25
N LYS A 137 15.64 -4.45 7.85
CA LYS A 137 16.04 -3.43 6.88
C LYS A 137 15.39 -3.66 5.52
N TYR A 138 15.29 -4.91 5.07
CA TYR A 138 14.70 -5.25 3.78
C TYR A 138 13.19 -4.98 3.76
N ILE A 139 12.46 -5.39 4.80
CA ILE A 139 10.99 -5.31 4.85
C ILE A 139 10.46 -3.93 5.26
N THR A 140 11.33 -2.99 5.63
CA THR A 140 10.96 -1.62 5.99
C THR A 140 11.53 -0.60 5.01
N ALA A 141 10.89 0.56 4.92
CA ALA A 141 11.38 1.74 4.23
C ALA A 141 11.62 2.86 5.25
N GLU A 142 12.62 3.71 5.01
CA GLU A 142 12.90 4.87 5.85
C GLU A 142 11.96 6.04 5.53
N THR A 143 11.55 6.16 4.26
CA THR A 143 10.69 7.24 3.77
C THR A 143 9.55 6.73 2.91
N PHE A 144 8.48 7.52 2.77
CA PHE A 144 7.40 7.23 1.84
C PHE A 144 7.88 7.21 0.38
N THR A 145 8.85 8.06 0.03
CA THR A 145 9.48 8.06 -1.30
C THR A 145 10.25 6.78 -1.57
N GLU A 146 11.01 6.26 -0.61
CA GLU A 146 11.70 4.97 -0.75
C GLU A 146 10.69 3.84 -0.96
N LEU A 147 9.58 3.84 -0.21
CA LEU A 147 8.51 2.86 -0.39
C LEU A 147 7.88 2.95 -1.78
N GLU A 148 7.61 4.15 -2.27
CA GLU A 148 7.06 4.39 -3.60
C GLU A 148 8.00 3.90 -4.71
N ASN A 149 9.30 4.16 -4.59
CA ASN A 149 10.32 3.65 -5.51
C ASN A 149 10.39 2.12 -5.49
N PHE A 150 10.36 1.52 -4.30
CA PHE A 150 10.36 0.07 -4.14
C PHE A 150 9.16 -0.59 -4.84
N HIS A 151 7.95 -0.03 -4.67
CA HIS A 151 6.76 -0.53 -5.37
C HIS A 151 6.88 -0.37 -6.89
N ALA A 152 7.40 0.75 -7.38
CA ALA A 152 7.60 0.98 -8.80
C ALA A 152 8.57 -0.05 -9.41
N GLU A 153 9.66 -0.37 -8.72
CA GLU A 153 10.63 -1.38 -9.14
C GLU A 153 10.04 -2.79 -9.19
N ILE A 154 9.29 -3.19 -8.15
CA ILE A 154 8.59 -4.48 -8.12
C ILE A 154 7.60 -4.59 -9.27
N ASN A 155 6.77 -3.56 -9.47
CA ASN A 155 5.76 -3.56 -10.52
C ASN A 155 6.39 -3.62 -11.91
N ARG A 156 7.52 -2.93 -12.12
CA ARG A 156 8.28 -3.01 -13.36
C ARG A 156 8.86 -4.41 -13.59
N ALA A 157 9.46 -5.02 -12.57
CA ALA A 157 10.00 -6.37 -12.68
C ALA A 157 8.90 -7.40 -12.95
N ASP A 158 7.75 -7.29 -12.28
CA ASP A 158 6.63 -8.21 -12.47
C ASP A 158 5.99 -8.06 -13.84
N TYR A 159 5.90 -6.83 -14.37
CA TYR A 159 5.48 -6.60 -15.75
C TYR A 159 6.36 -7.36 -16.75
N PHE A 160 7.70 -7.29 -16.60
CA PHE A 160 8.60 -8.03 -17.48
C PHE A 160 8.47 -9.54 -17.34
N ASN A 161 8.30 -10.05 -16.12
CA ASN A 161 8.06 -11.47 -15.88
C ASN A 161 6.76 -11.93 -16.54
N PHE A 162 5.69 -11.15 -16.37
CA PHE A 162 4.39 -11.42 -16.96
C PHE A 162 4.45 -11.45 -18.50
N VAL A 163 5.12 -10.49 -19.13
CA VAL A 163 5.35 -10.45 -20.58
C VAL A 163 6.06 -11.71 -21.07
N SER A 164 7.09 -12.15 -20.34
CA SER A 164 7.82 -13.39 -20.64
C SER A 164 6.92 -14.64 -20.48
N GLU A 165 6.09 -14.69 -19.42
CA GLU A 165 5.17 -15.80 -19.15
C GLU A 165 4.15 -16.03 -20.27
N ILE A 166 3.60 -14.95 -20.85
CA ILE A 166 2.61 -15.04 -21.93
C ILE A 166 3.23 -15.23 -23.32
N GLY A 167 4.57 -15.26 -23.42
CA GLY A 167 5.29 -15.50 -24.67
C GLY A 167 5.19 -14.38 -25.69
N MET A 168 4.73 -13.19 -25.29
CA MET A 168 4.64 -12.04 -26.18
C MET A 168 5.99 -11.37 -26.35
N ASN A 169 6.32 -10.98 -27.57
CA ASN A 169 7.49 -10.15 -27.83
C ASN A 169 7.16 -8.65 -27.69
N GLN A 170 8.20 -7.80 -27.65
CA GLN A 170 8.03 -6.37 -27.48
C GLN A 170 7.27 -5.70 -28.64
N GLU A 171 7.37 -6.23 -29.87
CA GLU A 171 6.65 -5.71 -31.04
C GLU A 171 5.14 -5.95 -30.92
N GLU A 172 4.73 -7.15 -30.48
CA GLU A 172 3.32 -7.51 -30.27
C GLU A 172 2.68 -6.67 -29.17
N ILE A 173 3.41 -6.43 -28.08
CA ILE A 173 2.96 -5.53 -26.99
C ILE A 173 2.79 -4.11 -27.54
N THR A 174 3.78 -3.63 -28.28
CA THR A 174 3.77 -2.27 -28.83
C THR A 174 2.59 -2.11 -29.80
N ALA A 175 2.36 -3.08 -30.69
CA ALA A 175 1.23 -3.07 -31.61
C ALA A 175 -0.12 -3.01 -30.90
N GLN A 176 -0.32 -3.76 -29.81
CA GLN A 176 -1.56 -3.72 -29.03
C GLN A 176 -1.74 -2.40 -28.25
N VAL A 177 -0.65 -1.82 -27.74
CA VAL A 177 -0.68 -0.54 -27.01
C VAL A 177 -0.90 0.64 -27.97
N GLU A 178 -0.35 0.57 -29.18
CA GLU A 178 -0.45 1.62 -30.19
C GLU A 178 -1.72 1.55 -31.04
N ASN A 179 -2.43 0.41 -31.03
CA ASN A 179 -3.71 0.28 -31.70
C ASN A 179 -4.73 1.30 -31.13
N LYS A 180 -5.20 2.20 -31.99
CA LYS A 180 -6.22 3.21 -31.68
C LYS A 180 -7.58 2.88 -32.28
N ASP A 181 -7.67 1.85 -33.12
CA ASP A 181 -8.90 1.48 -33.83
C ASP A 181 -9.92 0.82 -32.88
N ASP A 182 -9.45 0.24 -31.78
CA ASP A 182 -10.25 -0.37 -30.72
C ASP A 182 -10.54 0.59 -29.55
N MET A 183 -10.33 1.90 -29.75
CA MET A 183 -10.50 2.91 -28.70
C MET A 183 -11.75 3.78 -28.85
N ILE A 184 -12.30 4.16 -27.69
CA ILE A 184 -13.19 5.31 -27.51
C ILE A 184 -12.42 6.35 -26.70
N PHE A 185 -12.28 7.55 -27.27
CA PHE A 185 -11.62 8.68 -26.61
C PHE A 185 -12.69 9.60 -26.02
N ASP A 186 -13.18 9.24 -24.83
CA ASP A 186 -14.04 10.11 -24.03
C ASP A 186 -13.24 10.69 -22.86
N GLU A 187 -13.50 11.96 -22.56
CA GLU A 187 -13.01 12.58 -21.32
C GLU A 187 -13.71 11.92 -20.13
N ILE A 188 -12.91 11.44 -19.17
CA ILE A 188 -13.40 10.81 -17.96
C ILE A 188 -13.12 11.78 -16.82
N GLU A 189 -14.17 12.33 -16.20
CA GLU A 189 -14.06 13.44 -15.23
C GLU A 189 -13.09 13.17 -14.07
N ASN A 190 -12.97 11.91 -13.65
CA ASN A 190 -12.21 11.53 -12.45
C ASN A 190 -10.73 11.22 -12.70
N VAL A 191 -10.29 11.23 -13.96
CA VAL A 191 -9.10 10.50 -14.39
C VAL A 191 -8.37 11.20 -15.54
N PHE A 192 -7.04 11.10 -15.58
CA PHE A 192 -6.24 11.61 -16.69
C PHE A 192 -5.05 10.72 -17.05
N VAL A 193 -4.49 10.94 -18.23
CA VAL A 193 -3.29 10.24 -18.70
C VAL A 193 -2.07 11.12 -18.46
N GLY A 194 -1.10 10.60 -17.70
CA GLY A 194 0.14 11.31 -17.36
C GLY A 194 1.36 10.40 -17.45
N ASP A 195 2.52 10.91 -17.02
CA ASP A 195 3.75 10.09 -16.95
C ASP A 195 3.62 9.05 -15.85
N SER A 196 3.95 7.80 -16.17
CA SER A 196 3.90 6.67 -15.23
C SER A 196 5.22 6.52 -14.49
N ALA A 197 5.15 6.18 -13.19
CA ALA A 197 6.33 5.76 -12.43
C ALA A 197 6.80 4.34 -12.82
N ILE A 198 5.90 3.54 -13.41
CA ILE A 198 6.11 2.14 -13.76
C ILE A 198 6.68 2.04 -15.18
N THR A 199 5.88 2.47 -16.18
CA THR A 199 6.25 2.42 -17.60
C THR A 199 5.41 3.38 -18.47
N GLY A 200 6.07 4.15 -19.33
CA GLY A 200 5.42 4.99 -20.33
C GLY A 200 4.41 5.99 -19.75
N LYS A 201 3.16 5.89 -20.21
CA LYS A 201 2.02 6.69 -19.71
C LYS A 201 1.17 5.84 -18.78
N GLY A 202 0.61 6.47 -17.75
CA GLY A 202 -0.27 5.85 -16.77
C GLY A 202 -1.61 6.57 -16.67
N LEU A 203 -2.61 5.91 -16.10
CA LEU A 203 -3.87 6.51 -15.69
C LEU A 203 -3.71 7.06 -14.26
N LEU A 204 -4.00 8.34 -14.04
CA LEU A 204 -3.90 8.97 -12.73
C LEU A 204 -5.26 9.52 -12.32
N SER A 205 -5.50 9.59 -11.00
CA SER A 205 -6.74 10.15 -10.46
C SER A 205 -6.68 11.67 -10.34
N TYR A 206 -7.76 12.37 -10.70
CA TYR A 206 -7.94 13.81 -10.40
C TYR A 206 -8.40 14.07 -8.96
N LEU A 207 -8.94 13.06 -8.27
CA LEU A 207 -9.58 13.21 -6.97
C LEU A 207 -9.21 12.06 -6.03
N THR A 208 -9.54 12.20 -4.75
CA THR A 208 -9.52 11.05 -3.84
C THR A 208 -10.72 10.15 -4.12
N ILE A 209 -10.50 8.85 -4.31
CA ILE A 209 -11.52 7.84 -4.58
C ILE A 209 -11.56 6.85 -3.40
N LYS A 210 -12.76 6.43 -2.96
CA LYS A 210 -12.90 5.48 -1.85
C LYS A 210 -12.92 4.04 -2.32
N ILE A 211 -12.44 3.14 -1.47
CA ILE A 211 -12.56 1.71 -1.68
C ILE A 211 -14.02 1.32 -2.04
N GLY A 212 -14.17 0.53 -3.11
CA GLY A 212 -15.45 0.06 -3.62
C GLY A 212 -16.11 0.99 -4.63
N ASP A 213 -15.65 2.24 -4.79
CA ASP A 213 -16.21 3.16 -5.77
C ASP A 213 -15.81 2.76 -7.20
N VAL A 214 -16.73 2.98 -8.13
CA VAL A 214 -16.44 2.90 -9.57
C VAL A 214 -15.63 4.12 -9.95
N ILE A 215 -14.41 3.89 -10.44
CA ILE A 215 -13.50 4.94 -10.92
C ILE A 215 -14.04 5.49 -12.24
N CYS A 216 -14.17 4.60 -13.22
CA CYS A 216 -14.66 4.86 -14.56
C CYS A 216 -14.82 3.56 -15.36
N GLN A 217 -15.40 3.63 -16.55
CA GLN A 217 -15.45 2.50 -17.46
C GLN A 217 -14.10 2.29 -18.13
N ALA A 218 -13.57 1.06 -18.04
CA ALA A 218 -12.38 0.63 -18.78
C ALA A 218 -12.74 0.19 -20.21
N ARG A 219 -13.97 -0.30 -20.42
CA ARG A 219 -14.50 -0.68 -21.74
C ARG A 219 -15.97 -0.28 -21.88
N ILE A 220 -16.34 0.08 -23.10
CA ILE A 220 -17.73 0.28 -23.54
C ILE A 220 -17.95 -0.66 -24.71
N GLY A 221 -18.75 -1.71 -24.50
CA GLY A 221 -18.83 -2.85 -25.40
C GLY A 221 -17.46 -3.53 -25.56
N ASP A 222 -17.03 -3.70 -26.81
CA ASP A 222 -15.73 -4.30 -27.18
C ASP A 222 -14.56 -3.31 -27.17
N LYS A 223 -14.85 -2.01 -27.12
CA LYS A 223 -13.85 -0.93 -27.24
C LYS A 223 -13.28 -0.50 -25.90
N ARG A 224 -11.99 -0.19 -25.88
CA ARG A 224 -11.25 0.34 -24.72
C ARG A 224 -11.46 1.84 -24.59
N THR A 225 -11.65 2.32 -23.37
CA THR A 225 -11.56 3.76 -23.06
C THR A 225 -10.10 4.15 -22.82
N ILE A 226 -9.85 5.42 -22.50
CA ILE A 226 -8.53 5.85 -22.01
C ILE A 226 -8.11 5.08 -20.74
N ALA A 227 -9.06 4.72 -19.88
CA ALA A 227 -8.79 3.94 -18.68
C ALA A 227 -8.39 2.50 -19.05
N GLY A 228 -9.10 1.86 -19.98
CA GLY A 228 -8.74 0.52 -20.44
C GLY A 228 -7.39 0.43 -21.16
N ARG A 229 -6.90 1.54 -21.70
CA ARG A 229 -5.60 1.59 -22.40
C ARG A 229 -4.42 1.92 -21.50
N TYR A 230 -4.58 2.90 -20.59
CA TYR A 230 -3.47 3.48 -19.85
C TYR A 230 -3.37 3.02 -18.39
N THR A 231 -4.28 2.16 -17.92
CA THR A 231 -4.15 1.56 -16.59
C THR A 231 -3.02 0.53 -16.60
N ASN A 232 -1.93 0.82 -15.88
CA ASN A 232 -0.75 -0.02 -15.85
C ASN A 232 -0.87 -1.21 -14.90
N HIS A 233 0.10 -2.12 -15.01
CA HIS A 233 0.20 -3.29 -14.17
C HIS A 233 0.85 -3.00 -12.81
N ALA A 234 0.29 -3.55 -11.74
CA ALA A 234 0.95 -3.69 -10.44
C ALA A 234 0.69 -5.05 -9.78
N VAL A 235 1.65 -5.54 -8.99
CA VAL A 235 1.50 -6.75 -8.15
C VAL A 235 0.46 -6.51 -7.06
N PHE A 236 0.55 -5.33 -6.44
CA PHE A 236 -0.37 -4.85 -5.41
C PHE A 236 -1.17 -3.66 -5.96
N PRO A 237 -2.17 -3.93 -6.81
CA PRO A 237 -2.92 -2.88 -7.47
C PRO A 237 -3.77 -2.07 -6.49
N ASN A 238 -4.30 -0.95 -6.98
CA ASN A 238 -5.27 -0.14 -6.26
C ASN A 238 -6.66 -0.13 -6.92
N ALA A 239 -6.78 -0.74 -8.09
CA ALA A 239 -8.05 -1.01 -8.75
C ALA A 239 -8.13 -2.45 -9.28
N GLU A 240 -9.35 -2.90 -9.55
CA GLU A 240 -9.66 -4.13 -10.26
C GLU A 240 -10.59 -3.84 -11.44
N ILE A 241 -10.56 -4.70 -12.46
CA ILE A 241 -11.50 -4.64 -13.59
C ILE A 241 -12.63 -5.62 -13.31
N LYS A 242 -13.86 -5.13 -13.37
CA LYS A 242 -15.07 -5.93 -13.25
C LYS A 242 -15.89 -5.85 -14.53
N VAL A 243 -16.20 -7.00 -15.12
CA VAL A 243 -17.03 -7.06 -16.33
C VAL A 243 -18.48 -6.73 -15.99
N THR A 244 -19.10 -5.95 -16.87
CA THR A 244 -20.50 -5.52 -16.78
C THR A 244 -21.21 -5.88 -18.08
N ASN A 245 -22.55 -5.76 -18.10
CA ASN A 245 -23.32 -6.07 -19.30
C ASN A 245 -22.94 -5.18 -20.51
N ASP A 246 -22.44 -3.97 -20.24
CA ASP A 246 -22.13 -2.95 -21.24
C ASP A 246 -20.62 -2.75 -21.46
N GLY A 247 -19.78 -3.66 -20.94
CA GLY A 247 -18.32 -3.59 -21.08
C GLY A 247 -17.59 -4.00 -19.80
N ALA A 248 -16.78 -3.10 -19.25
CA ALA A 248 -16.06 -3.35 -18.01
C ALA A 248 -15.76 -2.06 -17.24
N ASP A 249 -15.92 -2.13 -15.93
CA ASP A 249 -15.68 -1.03 -15.01
C ASP A 249 -14.37 -1.22 -14.26
N LEU A 250 -13.69 -0.11 -13.98
CA LEU A 250 -12.54 -0.03 -13.11
C LEU A 250 -13.02 0.35 -11.70
N ILE A 251 -12.79 -0.51 -10.71
CA ILE A 251 -13.29 -0.36 -9.34
C ILE A 251 -12.12 -0.23 -8.37
N ALA A 252 -12.17 0.73 -7.46
CA ALA A 252 -11.13 0.90 -6.45
C ALA A 252 -11.17 -0.24 -5.42
N ILE A 253 -10.04 -0.91 -5.16
CA ILE A 253 -9.92 -1.97 -4.14
C ILE A 253 -9.26 -1.46 -2.84
N ARG A 254 -8.85 -0.20 -2.83
CA ARG A 254 -8.47 0.59 -1.65
C ARG A 254 -8.69 2.06 -1.95
N ASP A 255 -8.61 2.92 -0.93
CA ASP A 255 -8.59 4.37 -1.13
C ASP A 255 -7.42 4.77 -2.07
N ILE A 256 -7.72 5.63 -3.05
CA ILE A 256 -6.79 6.17 -4.05
C ILE A 256 -6.74 7.69 -3.85
N GLU A 257 -5.54 8.25 -3.73
CA GLU A 257 -5.38 9.70 -3.55
C GLU A 257 -5.40 10.46 -4.88
N GLU A 258 -5.58 11.77 -4.80
CA GLU A 258 -5.37 12.66 -5.94
C GLU A 258 -3.93 12.53 -6.49
N ASN A 259 -3.80 12.48 -7.81
CA ASN A 259 -2.55 12.22 -8.56
C ASN A 259 -1.91 10.84 -8.32
N GLU A 260 -2.58 9.92 -7.63
CA GLU A 260 -2.08 8.55 -7.52
C GLU A 260 -2.31 7.79 -8.85
N GLU A 261 -1.29 7.07 -9.33
CA GLU A 261 -1.41 6.21 -10.52
C GLU A 261 -2.32 5.01 -10.22
N ILE A 262 -3.31 4.81 -11.07
CA ILE A 262 -4.29 3.72 -10.99
C ILE A 262 -3.72 2.52 -11.73
N THR A 263 -3.72 1.37 -11.06
CA THR A 263 -3.08 0.14 -11.53
C THR A 263 -3.95 -1.08 -11.25
N VAL A 264 -3.80 -2.11 -12.07
CA VAL A 264 -4.50 -3.40 -11.98
C VAL A 264 -3.51 -4.57 -12.03
N ASN A 265 -3.91 -5.74 -11.56
CA ASN A 265 -3.11 -6.95 -11.76
C ASN A 265 -3.50 -7.63 -13.09
N TYR A 266 -2.62 -7.63 -14.09
CA TYR A 266 -2.91 -8.18 -15.42
C TYR A 266 -3.18 -9.69 -15.39
N ARG A 267 -2.56 -10.43 -14.46
CA ARG A 267 -2.84 -11.87 -14.32
C ARG A 267 -4.28 -12.11 -13.88
N ASP A 268 -4.82 -11.25 -13.01
CA ASP A 268 -6.22 -11.34 -12.57
C ASP A 268 -7.18 -10.94 -13.69
N VAL A 269 -6.84 -9.90 -14.46
CA VAL A 269 -7.62 -9.48 -15.64
C VAL A 269 -7.73 -10.64 -16.66
N ILE A 270 -6.63 -11.33 -16.94
CA ILE A 270 -6.62 -12.46 -17.89
C ILE A 270 -7.39 -13.67 -17.34
N LYS A 271 -7.16 -14.04 -16.07
CA LYS A 271 -7.90 -15.14 -15.43
C LYS A 271 -9.41 -14.90 -15.47
N ASN A 272 -9.85 -13.68 -15.14
CA ASN A 272 -11.26 -13.33 -15.16
C ASN A 272 -11.86 -13.44 -16.57
N ARG A 273 -11.13 -13.00 -17.61
CA ARG A 273 -11.55 -13.16 -19.01
C ARG A 273 -11.64 -14.62 -19.47
N PHE A 274 -10.74 -15.50 -19.00
CA PHE A 274 -10.84 -16.93 -19.29
C PHE A 274 -12.06 -17.57 -18.62
N ILE A 275 -12.38 -17.17 -17.40
CA ILE A 275 -13.54 -17.69 -16.64
C ILE A 275 -14.86 -17.20 -17.24
N GLU A 276 -14.90 -15.96 -17.74
CA GLU A 276 -16.10 -15.35 -18.34
C GLU A 276 -16.27 -15.71 -19.83
N GLY A 277 -15.33 -16.47 -20.42
CA GLY A 277 -15.46 -17.06 -21.76
C GLY A 277 -15.05 -16.13 -22.93
N ASP A 278 -14.38 -15.02 -22.65
CA ASP A 278 -14.10 -13.94 -23.61
C ASP A 278 -12.72 -14.05 -24.29
N LEU A 279 -11.88 -15.02 -23.85
CA LEU A 279 -10.61 -15.38 -24.49
C LEU A 279 -10.68 -16.83 -25.00
N LEU A 280 -11.44 -17.05 -26.07
CA LEU A 280 -11.02 -18.08 -27.03
C LEU A 280 -9.84 -17.48 -27.79
N CYS A 281 -8.66 -18.07 -27.62
CA CYS A 281 -7.56 -17.91 -28.57
C CYS A 281 -8.17 -18.01 -29.98
N GLN A 282 -8.06 -16.94 -30.76
CA GLN A 282 -8.24 -17.05 -32.19
C GLN A 282 -7.17 -18.03 -32.66
N GLU A 283 -7.60 -19.21 -33.11
CA GLU A 283 -6.78 -20.14 -33.90
C GLU A 283 -6.22 -19.46 -35.15
#